data_AF-A0A8B9KFP3-F1
#
_entry.id   AF-A0A8B9KFP3-F1
#
_cell.length_a   1.000
_cell.length_b   1.000
_cell.length_c   1.000
_cell.angle_alpha   90.00
_cell.angle_beta   90.00
_cell.angle_gamma   90.00
#
_symmetry.space_group_name_H-M   'P 1'
#
loop_
_entity.id
_entity.type
_entity.pdbx_description
1 polymer ?
#
loop_
_entity_poly.entity_id
_entity_poly.type
_entity_poly.pdbx_seq_one_letter_code
_entity_poly.pdbx_strand_id
1 'polypeptide(L)'
;MCSSEVRIGHTLNETERQHVADRAWTVLQCLQQLGISCSVTNFDWSIKLTSFFPKRCDVRFSYNFCDYIDEHKLSDQRSKYTTTDPYPIYTVIDKKSKHDGLHADCWFEITPDESGYSLTGAFVDSSCWGSQFENGQKIKDQAEIDMLFLQGNTPQMYYSISIQMVTHWIWGTTYNYVYKMEVPSIHPSILSSEKRAFVDAGLLNNSPYFSVLRQERDIDLIISLDFSEGDPFQTVVDTAKTCTELHIPFPHCVVPTGENTEPNDFYVFAGSTDTPTVIHIPLFNCINCPGEVEKWHKIYTTFQMEYTESMISDLLNKAGSNISNNKENLLREIKYIMEKKKAKLG
;
A
#
# COMPACT_ATOMS: atom_id res chain seq x y z
N MET A 1 24.63 8.33 6.17
CA MET A 1 25.15 8.51 4.80
C MET A 1 24.21 7.74 3.87
N CYS A 2 23.66 8.34 2.80
CA CYS A 2 22.85 7.62 1.80
C CYS A 2 23.73 6.50 1.20
N SER A 3 23.23 5.26 1.16
CA SER A 3 23.84 4.25 0.30
C SER A 3 23.56 4.64 -1.14
N SER A 4 24.61 4.97 -1.91
CA SER A 4 24.50 5.27 -3.34
C SER A 4 24.46 4.03 -4.22
N GLU A 5 24.43 2.84 -3.63
CA GLU A 5 24.42 1.55 -4.32
C GLU A 5 23.00 0.99 -4.41
N VAL A 6 22.71 0.35 -5.53
CA VAL A 6 21.46 -0.38 -5.72
C VAL A 6 21.53 -1.71 -4.98
N ARG A 7 20.57 -1.95 -4.10
CA ARG A 7 20.42 -3.20 -3.35
C ARG A 7 19.62 -4.20 -4.20
N ILE A 8 20.24 -5.33 -4.50
CA ILE A 8 19.58 -6.47 -5.15
C ILE A 8 19.29 -7.55 -4.11
N GLY A 9 18.06 -8.03 -4.10
CA GLY A 9 17.52 -9.00 -3.16
C GLY A 9 16.22 -8.55 -2.50
N HIS A 10 15.51 -9.51 -1.93
CA HIS A 10 14.22 -9.27 -1.29
C HIS A 10 14.33 -8.92 0.21
N THR A 11 15.54 -8.95 0.79
CA THR A 11 15.76 -8.56 2.20
C THR A 11 15.32 -7.11 2.48
N LEU A 12 14.55 -6.88 3.55
CA LEU A 12 14.11 -5.52 3.93
C LEU A 12 15.32 -4.59 4.18
N ASN A 13 15.10 -3.28 4.14
CA ASN A 13 16.09 -2.34 4.67
C ASN A 13 16.36 -2.62 6.17
N GLU A 14 17.56 -2.32 6.68
CA GLU A 14 17.86 -2.49 8.12
C GLU A 14 16.92 -1.67 9.01
N THR A 15 16.61 -0.43 8.63
CA THR A 15 15.68 0.41 9.39
C THR A 15 14.28 -0.19 9.42
N GLU A 16 13.79 -0.71 8.29
CA GLU A 16 12.48 -1.37 8.24
C GLU A 16 12.47 -2.66 9.07
N ARG A 17 13.54 -3.48 8.99
CA ARG A 17 13.69 -4.67 9.84
C ARG A 17 13.60 -4.32 11.32
N GLN A 18 14.35 -3.30 11.74
CA GLN A 18 14.36 -2.85 13.13
C GLN A 18 12.98 -2.32 13.54
N HIS A 19 12.32 -1.55 12.68
CA HIS A 19 10.96 -1.08 12.94
C HIS A 19 9.96 -2.24 13.10
N VAL A 20 10.01 -3.24 12.23
CA VAL A 20 9.16 -4.44 12.34
C VAL A 20 9.41 -5.16 13.66
N ALA A 21 10.67 -5.31 14.07
CA ALA A 21 11.05 -5.93 15.34
C ALA A 21 10.61 -5.11 16.56
N ASP A 22 10.75 -3.78 16.53
CA ASP A 22 10.38 -2.91 17.64
C ASP A 22 8.86 -2.80 17.80
N ARG A 23 8.13 -2.73 16.68
CA ARG A 23 6.66 -2.63 16.65
C ARG A 23 6.00 -3.86 17.27
N ALA A 24 6.66 -5.01 17.23
CA ALA A 24 6.21 -6.22 17.92
C ALA A 24 5.88 -5.97 19.40
N TRP A 25 6.73 -5.19 20.08
CA TRP A 25 6.56 -4.83 21.47
C TRP A 25 5.39 -3.88 21.70
N THR A 26 5.25 -2.85 20.86
CA THR A 26 4.11 -1.92 20.94
C THR A 26 2.79 -2.66 20.76
N VAL A 27 2.71 -3.54 19.75
CA VAL A 27 1.50 -4.34 19.49
C VAL A 27 1.19 -5.22 20.71
N LEU A 28 2.19 -5.88 21.29
CA LEU A 28 2.01 -6.66 22.51
C LEU A 28 1.41 -5.84 23.67
N GLN A 29 1.94 -4.64 23.92
CA GLN A 29 1.41 -3.75 24.96
C GLN A 29 -0.04 -3.34 24.68
N CYS A 30 -0.37 -2.99 23.42
CA CYS A 30 -1.74 -2.67 23.03
C CYS A 30 -2.69 -3.86 23.25
N LEU A 31 -2.28 -5.07 22.88
CA LEU A 31 -3.06 -6.29 23.07
C LEU A 31 -3.32 -6.58 24.56
N GLN A 32 -2.31 -6.40 25.42
CA GLN A 32 -2.46 -6.56 26.87
C GLN A 32 -3.44 -5.54 27.45
N GLN A 33 -3.37 -4.27 27.04
CA GLN A 33 -4.33 -3.23 27.44
C GLN A 33 -5.76 -3.56 27.00
N LEU A 34 -5.91 -4.29 25.90
CA LEU A 34 -7.20 -4.77 25.37
C LEU A 34 -7.64 -6.10 25.99
N GLY A 35 -6.96 -6.58 27.04
CA GLY A 35 -7.31 -7.81 27.75
C GLY A 35 -6.99 -9.10 26.99
N ILE A 36 -6.04 -9.05 26.06
CA ILE A 36 -5.58 -10.20 25.28
C ILE A 36 -4.30 -10.77 25.91
N SER A 37 -4.39 -11.98 26.46
CA SER A 37 -3.24 -12.63 27.11
C SER A 37 -2.18 -13.01 26.07
N CYS A 38 -0.99 -12.42 26.17
CA CYS A 38 0.15 -12.68 25.29
C CYS A 38 1.47 -12.53 26.07
N SER A 39 2.47 -13.38 25.76
CA SER A 39 3.74 -13.44 26.48
C SER A 39 4.93 -13.15 25.57
N VAL A 40 5.91 -12.44 26.15
CA VAL A 40 7.16 -11.97 25.54
C VAL A 40 8.12 -13.10 25.12
N THR A 41 7.94 -14.32 25.62
CA THR A 41 8.98 -15.35 25.58
C THR A 41 9.41 -15.82 24.20
N ASN A 42 8.65 -15.53 23.12
CA ASN A 42 9.17 -15.65 21.76
C ASN A 42 8.91 -14.35 20.99
N PHE A 43 9.97 -13.72 20.47
CA PHE A 43 9.90 -12.53 19.61
C PHE A 43 9.06 -12.71 18.33
N ASP A 44 8.63 -13.95 18.05
CA ASP A 44 7.90 -14.41 16.86
C ASP A 44 6.36 -14.23 16.95
N TRP A 45 5.85 -13.77 18.11
CA TRP A 45 4.41 -13.71 18.40
C TRP A 45 3.66 -12.47 17.92
N SER A 46 4.34 -11.45 17.40
CA SER A 46 3.65 -10.22 17.02
C SER A 46 2.89 -10.38 15.71
N ILE A 47 1.57 -10.19 15.76
CA ILE A 47 0.80 -9.95 14.53
C ILE A 47 1.34 -8.68 13.89
N LYS A 48 1.92 -8.82 12.71
CA LYS A 48 2.27 -7.67 11.89
C LYS A 48 1.01 -7.20 11.20
N LEU A 49 0.50 -6.08 11.68
CA LEU A 49 -0.71 -5.43 11.18
C LEU A 49 -0.34 -4.36 10.17
N THR A 50 -1.05 -4.37 9.05
CA THR A 50 -1.01 -3.30 8.06
C THR A 50 -2.43 -2.90 7.69
N SER A 51 -2.66 -1.60 7.54
CA SER A 51 -3.92 -1.01 7.07
C SER A 51 -3.62 -0.03 5.95
N PHE A 52 -4.44 -0.04 4.91
CA PHE A 52 -4.22 0.78 3.72
C PHE A 52 -5.16 1.97 3.63
N PHE A 53 -4.60 3.07 3.12
CA PHE A 53 -5.37 4.19 2.61
C PHE A 53 -4.99 4.37 1.15
N PRO A 54 -5.87 4.05 0.18
CA PRO A 54 -5.69 4.52 -1.17
C PRO A 54 -5.88 6.03 -1.17
N LYS A 55 -4.78 6.79 -1.05
CA LYS A 55 -4.79 8.22 -1.38
C LYS A 55 -4.73 8.31 -2.90
N ARG A 56 -5.90 8.44 -3.53
CA ARG A 56 -5.98 8.79 -4.94
C ARG A 56 -5.99 10.31 -5.06
N CYS A 57 -5.03 10.86 -5.79
CA CYS A 57 -5.04 12.27 -6.15
C CYS A 57 -5.57 12.39 -7.57
N ASP A 58 -6.82 12.83 -7.72
CA ASP A 58 -7.34 13.24 -9.02
C ASP A 58 -6.74 14.60 -9.40
N VAL A 59 -6.04 14.63 -10.53
CA VAL A 59 -5.20 15.73 -11.00
C VAL A 59 -6.03 16.89 -11.57
N ARG A 60 -7.35 16.71 -11.77
CA ARG A 60 -8.22 17.80 -12.24
C ARG A 60 -8.64 18.80 -11.16
N PHE A 61 -8.48 18.47 -9.88
CA PHE A 61 -9.00 19.30 -8.78
C PHE A 61 -8.01 19.52 -7.63
N SER A 62 -6.75 19.11 -7.76
CA SER A 62 -5.76 19.15 -6.67
C SER A 62 -5.40 20.56 -6.16
N TYR A 63 -5.81 21.62 -6.87
CA TYR A 63 -5.53 23.00 -6.47
C TYR A 63 -6.37 23.52 -5.30
N ASN A 64 -7.48 22.87 -4.95
CA ASN A 64 -8.37 23.33 -3.85
C ASN A 64 -8.51 22.33 -2.68
N PHE A 65 -7.81 21.19 -2.70
CA PHE A 65 -8.18 20.02 -1.88
C PHE A 65 -7.33 19.74 -0.64
N CYS A 66 -6.34 20.58 -0.31
CA CYS A 66 -5.58 20.41 0.92
C CYS A 66 -5.14 21.77 1.46
N ASP A 67 -5.69 22.19 2.60
CA ASP A 67 -5.04 23.19 3.47
C ASP A 67 -3.69 22.67 4.02
N TYR A 68 -3.33 21.42 3.72
CA TYR A 68 -2.12 20.73 4.14
C TYR A 68 -1.45 20.00 2.95
N ILE A 69 -0.84 20.77 2.05
CA ILE A 69 0.11 20.22 1.08
C ILE A 69 1.36 19.76 1.86
N ASP A 70 1.82 18.53 1.60
CA ASP A 70 3.03 18.03 2.26
C ASP A 70 4.20 18.18 1.29
N GLU A 71 5.02 19.20 1.53
CA GLU A 71 6.20 19.50 0.72
C GLU A 71 7.48 18.85 1.27
N HIS A 72 7.37 18.03 2.33
CA HIS A 72 8.53 17.36 2.90
C HIS A 72 9.07 16.28 1.97
N LYS A 73 10.36 15.99 2.14
CA LYS A 73 11.02 14.90 1.42
C LYS A 73 10.56 13.54 1.95
N LEU A 74 10.66 12.51 1.12
CA LEU A 74 10.35 11.14 1.54
C LEU A 74 11.21 10.71 2.73
N SER A 75 12.51 11.01 2.71
CA SER A 75 13.42 10.65 3.80
C SER A 75 13.21 11.48 5.07
N ASP A 76 12.56 12.65 5.02
CA ASP A 76 12.22 13.41 6.23
C ASP A 76 11.25 12.60 7.12
N GLN A 77 10.49 11.67 6.53
CA GLN A 77 9.61 10.77 7.27
C GLN A 77 10.38 9.79 8.17
N ARG A 78 11.67 9.50 7.91
CA ARG A 78 12.52 8.65 8.76
C ARG A 78 12.58 9.12 10.22
N SER A 79 12.47 10.43 10.41
CA SER A 79 12.46 11.04 11.74
C SER A 79 11.08 11.05 12.40
N LYS A 80 10.02 10.76 11.65
CA LYS A 80 8.62 10.98 12.03
C LYS A 80 7.87 9.70 12.43
N TYR A 81 8.15 8.53 11.85
CA TYR A 81 7.53 7.30 12.32
C TYR A 81 8.26 6.78 13.56
N THR A 82 7.55 6.76 14.67
CA THR A 82 8.02 6.18 15.93
C THR A 82 7.64 4.71 16.02
N THR A 83 8.09 3.99 17.05
CA THR A 83 7.64 2.61 17.29
C THR A 83 6.13 2.49 17.55
N THR A 84 5.41 3.61 17.71
CA THR A 84 3.95 3.63 17.86
C THR A 84 3.20 3.67 16.54
N ASP A 85 3.75 4.33 15.52
CA ASP A 85 3.08 4.49 14.22
C ASP A 85 3.39 3.32 13.28
N PRO A 86 2.43 2.88 12.42
CA PRO A 86 2.73 1.89 11.40
C PRO A 86 3.80 2.40 10.43
N TYR A 87 4.64 1.49 9.94
CA TYR A 87 5.61 1.80 8.89
C TYR A 87 4.88 2.20 7.59
N PRO A 88 5.11 3.40 7.05
CA PRO A 88 4.40 3.85 5.86
C PRO A 88 4.97 3.17 4.60
N ILE A 89 4.06 2.59 3.81
CA ILE A 89 4.36 1.98 2.51
C ILE A 89 3.43 2.62 1.48
N TYR A 90 4.02 3.27 0.49
CA TYR A 90 3.32 3.86 -0.65
C TYR A 90 3.59 3.02 -1.89
N THR A 91 2.72 3.15 -2.90
CA THR A 91 2.89 2.41 -4.14
C THR A 91 2.49 3.23 -5.35
N VAL A 92 3.22 3.01 -6.43
CA VAL A 92 2.90 3.44 -7.78
C VAL A 92 3.14 2.28 -8.71
N ILE A 93 2.67 2.37 -9.95
CA ILE A 93 2.97 1.36 -10.96
C ILE A 93 3.82 1.93 -12.08
N ASP A 94 4.77 1.12 -12.55
CA ASP A 94 5.56 1.45 -13.72
C ASP A 94 4.69 1.34 -14.98
N LYS A 95 4.55 2.46 -15.69
CA LYS A 95 3.67 2.58 -16.85
C LYS A 95 4.03 1.61 -17.97
N LYS A 96 5.32 1.45 -18.24
CA LYS A 96 5.79 0.63 -19.35
C LYS A 96 5.68 -0.85 -18.99
N SER A 97 6.05 -1.23 -17.77
CA SER A 97 5.84 -2.59 -17.28
C SER A 97 4.36 -2.99 -17.34
N LYS A 98 3.45 -2.09 -16.96
CA LYS A 98 2.01 -2.29 -17.10
C LYS A 98 1.60 -2.53 -18.56
N HIS A 99 2.05 -1.67 -19.47
CA HIS A 99 1.71 -1.77 -20.90
C HIS A 99 2.22 -3.07 -21.53
N ASP A 100 3.42 -3.49 -21.11
CA ASP A 100 4.08 -4.70 -21.60
C ASP A 100 3.56 -5.99 -20.93
N GLY A 101 2.60 -5.90 -19.98
CA GLY A 101 2.03 -7.06 -19.28
C GLY A 101 2.98 -7.70 -18.25
N LEU A 102 3.99 -6.97 -17.78
CA LEU A 102 5.00 -7.45 -16.83
C LEU A 102 4.47 -7.34 -15.39
N HIS A 103 3.55 -8.22 -15.00
CA HIS A 103 2.86 -8.15 -13.71
C HIS A 103 3.81 -8.10 -12.49
N ALA A 104 4.91 -8.86 -12.52
CA ALA A 104 5.91 -8.84 -11.45
C ALA A 104 6.68 -7.51 -11.37
N ASP A 105 7.03 -6.92 -12.51
CA ASP A 105 7.82 -5.69 -12.59
C ASP A 105 6.96 -4.40 -12.63
N CYS A 106 5.66 -4.54 -12.44
CA CYS A 106 4.74 -3.40 -12.52
C CYS A 106 4.65 -2.62 -11.20
N TRP A 107 4.83 -3.30 -10.07
CA TRP A 107 4.63 -2.72 -8.74
C TRP A 107 5.91 -2.07 -8.22
N PHE A 108 5.81 -0.77 -7.95
CA PHE A 108 6.88 0.03 -7.36
C PHE A 108 6.47 0.48 -5.97
N GLU A 109 7.29 0.12 -4.99
CA GLU A 109 7.12 0.41 -3.59
C GLU A 109 8.02 1.58 -3.20
N ILE A 110 7.46 2.46 -2.37
CA ILE A 110 8.14 3.65 -1.87
C ILE A 110 7.92 3.67 -0.36
N THR A 111 9.02 3.60 0.38
CA THR A 111 9.05 3.78 1.83
C THR A 111 9.97 4.96 2.16
N PRO A 112 10.00 5.44 3.40
CA PRO A 112 10.98 6.46 3.80
C PRO A 112 12.43 6.01 3.63
N ASP A 113 12.70 4.70 3.77
CA ASP A 113 14.07 4.15 3.75
C ASP A 113 14.50 3.70 2.35
N GLU A 114 13.63 3.03 1.60
CA GLU A 114 13.96 2.52 0.28
C GLU A 114 12.79 2.60 -0.72
N SER A 115 13.14 2.68 -1.99
CA SER A 115 12.19 2.71 -3.10
C SER A 115 12.62 1.71 -4.16
N GLY A 116 11.71 0.92 -4.70
CA GLY A 116 12.09 -0.13 -5.63
C GLY A 116 10.97 -1.05 -6.13
N TYR A 117 11.37 -2.02 -6.94
CA TYR A 117 10.47 -3.05 -7.46
C TYR A 117 10.34 -4.19 -6.45
N SER A 118 9.18 -4.29 -5.79
CA SER A 118 8.96 -5.21 -4.66
C SER A 118 9.19 -6.67 -5.03
N LEU A 119 8.62 -7.10 -6.16
CA LEU A 119 8.59 -8.51 -6.55
C LEU A 119 9.87 -8.99 -7.24
N THR A 120 10.68 -8.09 -7.81
CA THR A 120 11.96 -8.46 -8.45
C THR A 120 13.18 -8.13 -7.61
N GLY A 121 12.98 -7.46 -6.47
CA GLY A 121 13.97 -7.33 -5.43
C GLY A 121 15.07 -6.34 -5.78
N ALA A 122 14.74 -5.18 -6.34
CA ALA A 122 15.71 -4.15 -6.64
C ALA A 122 15.29 -2.85 -5.98
N PHE A 123 16.18 -2.26 -5.19
CA PHE A 123 15.88 -1.10 -4.36
C PHE A 123 17.04 -0.12 -4.30
N VAL A 124 16.70 1.14 -4.06
CA VAL A 124 17.65 2.20 -3.75
C VAL A 124 17.16 2.95 -2.52
N ASP A 125 18.06 3.58 -1.76
CA ASP A 125 17.66 4.50 -0.70
C ASP A 125 16.73 5.59 -1.28
N SER A 126 15.59 5.84 -0.63
CA SER A 126 14.57 6.76 -1.14
C SER A 126 15.07 8.18 -1.37
N SER A 127 16.08 8.64 -0.61
CA SER A 127 16.71 9.95 -0.84
C SER A 127 17.51 10.02 -2.14
N CYS A 128 17.89 8.86 -2.65
CA CYS A 128 18.65 8.69 -3.87
C CYS A 128 17.73 8.29 -5.06
N TRP A 129 16.44 7.99 -4.83
CA TRP A 129 15.47 7.75 -5.89
C TRP A 129 15.24 9.02 -6.74
N GLY A 130 15.30 8.86 -8.06
CA GLY A 130 15.25 9.95 -9.03
C GLY A 130 16.60 10.51 -9.43
N SER A 131 17.68 10.16 -8.72
CA SER A 131 19.05 10.45 -9.16
C SER A 131 19.45 9.63 -10.38
N GLN A 132 20.49 10.05 -11.11
CA GLN A 132 20.99 9.30 -12.26
C GLN A 132 21.88 8.15 -11.80
N PHE A 133 21.66 6.97 -12.37
CA PHE A 133 22.49 5.79 -12.16
C PHE A 133 22.94 5.20 -13.49
N GLU A 134 24.07 4.53 -13.46
CA GLU A 134 24.55 3.67 -14.54
C GLU A 134 25.24 2.46 -13.91
N ASN A 135 24.86 1.26 -14.36
CA ASN A 135 25.44 0.00 -13.90
C ASN A 135 25.44 -0.14 -12.35
N GLY A 136 24.34 0.28 -11.72
CA GLY A 136 24.13 0.16 -10.27
C GLY A 136 24.84 1.23 -9.42
N GLN A 137 25.55 2.18 -10.05
CA GLN A 137 26.23 3.27 -9.36
C GLN A 137 25.57 4.60 -9.65
N LYS A 138 25.37 5.41 -8.61
CA LYS A 138 24.87 6.78 -8.76
C LYS A 138 25.95 7.65 -9.42
N ILE A 139 25.64 8.16 -10.61
CA ILE A 139 26.55 9.01 -11.39
C ILE A 139 26.29 10.50 -11.15
N LYS A 140 25.06 10.88 -10.80
CA LYS A 140 24.68 12.27 -10.56
C LYS A 140 23.49 12.38 -9.61
N ASP A 141 23.67 13.13 -8.53
CA ASP A 141 22.60 13.50 -7.62
C ASP A 141 21.53 14.36 -8.30
N GLN A 142 20.27 14.10 -7.97
CA GLN A 142 19.13 14.96 -8.24
C GLN A 142 18.53 15.44 -6.92
N ALA A 143 17.66 16.45 -6.99
CA ALA A 143 16.84 16.78 -5.83
C ALA A 143 16.01 15.56 -5.44
N GLU A 144 16.01 15.25 -4.15
CA GLU A 144 15.19 14.17 -3.60
C GLU A 144 13.71 14.40 -3.92
N ILE A 145 13.02 13.32 -4.25
CA ILE A 145 11.59 13.33 -4.49
C ILE A 145 10.86 13.63 -3.18
N ASP A 146 9.95 14.58 -3.24
CA ASP A 146 9.11 15.00 -2.12
C ASP A 146 7.74 14.31 -2.14
N MET A 147 6.98 14.54 -1.08
CA MET A 147 5.62 14.01 -0.94
C MET A 147 4.66 14.54 -2.01
N LEU A 148 4.98 15.64 -2.68
CA LEU A 148 4.19 16.16 -3.80
C LEU A 148 4.10 15.15 -4.95
N PHE A 149 5.14 14.35 -5.18
CA PHE A 149 5.10 13.27 -6.17
C PHE A 149 3.98 12.27 -5.88
N LEU A 150 3.88 11.81 -4.63
CA LEU A 150 2.84 10.87 -4.20
C LEU A 150 1.46 11.53 -4.14
N GLN A 151 1.41 12.85 -3.94
CA GLN A 151 0.18 13.64 -3.97
C GLN A 151 -0.24 14.03 -5.39
N GLY A 152 0.48 13.60 -6.44
CA GLY A 152 0.20 14.01 -7.82
C GLY A 152 0.35 15.52 -8.08
N ASN A 153 1.04 16.23 -7.17
CA ASN A 153 1.22 17.69 -7.14
C ASN A 153 2.66 18.10 -7.47
N THR A 154 3.35 17.38 -8.37
CA THR A 154 4.77 17.64 -8.65
C THR A 154 5.05 19.09 -9.06
N PRO A 155 6.21 19.69 -8.74
CA PRO A 155 6.54 21.06 -9.16
C PRO A 155 6.51 21.32 -10.68
N GLN A 156 6.59 20.26 -11.52
CA GLN A 156 6.34 20.38 -12.96
C GLN A 156 4.91 20.83 -13.30
N MET A 157 3.97 20.76 -12.35
CA MET A 157 2.58 21.23 -12.45
C MET A 157 2.47 22.76 -12.53
N TYR A 158 3.43 23.52 -11.98
CA TYR A 158 3.35 24.99 -11.93
C TYR A 158 3.68 25.69 -13.25
N TYR A 159 4.41 25.04 -14.17
CA TYR A 159 4.84 25.65 -15.44
C TYR A 159 4.03 25.20 -16.67
N SER A 160 3.07 24.32 -16.49
CA SER A 160 2.02 23.94 -17.43
C SER A 160 1.23 22.86 -16.74
N ILE A 161 -0.10 22.88 -16.81
CA ILE A 161 -0.90 21.68 -16.58
C ILE A 161 -0.28 20.62 -17.48
N SER A 162 0.50 19.69 -16.90
CA SER A 162 1.36 18.88 -17.74
C SER A 162 0.44 18.06 -18.64
N ILE A 163 0.50 18.29 -19.96
CA ILE A 163 -0.40 17.64 -20.91
C ILE A 163 -0.35 16.13 -20.69
N GLN A 164 0.81 15.60 -20.32
CA GLN A 164 1.03 14.19 -20.00
C GLN A 164 0.28 13.68 -18.75
N MET A 165 0.14 14.45 -17.67
CA MET A 165 -0.71 14.06 -16.55
C MET A 165 -2.17 13.93 -16.99
N VAL A 166 -2.68 14.93 -17.70
CA VAL A 166 -4.11 15.00 -18.07
C VAL A 166 -4.48 14.03 -19.19
N THR A 167 -3.56 13.76 -20.12
CA THR A 167 -3.84 12.91 -21.30
C THR A 167 -3.26 11.50 -21.18
N HIS A 168 -2.25 11.30 -20.34
CA HIS A 168 -1.50 10.04 -20.25
C HIS A 168 -1.35 9.50 -18.82
N TRP A 169 -1.95 10.15 -17.81
CA TRP A 169 -1.99 9.77 -16.40
C TRP A 169 -0.62 9.56 -15.74
N ILE A 170 0.42 10.25 -16.24
CA ILE A 170 1.80 10.14 -15.72
C ILE A 170 1.97 11.00 -14.48
N TRP A 171 2.18 10.41 -13.30
CA TRP A 171 2.45 11.16 -12.07
C TRP A 171 3.85 11.79 -12.08
N GLY A 172 4.82 11.07 -12.62
CA GLY A 172 6.16 11.61 -12.85
C GLY A 172 7.05 10.67 -13.64
N THR A 173 8.14 11.23 -14.16
CA THR A 173 9.19 10.48 -14.85
C THR A 173 10.50 10.70 -14.13
N THR A 174 11.16 9.62 -13.72
CA THR A 174 12.42 9.68 -12.97
C THR A 174 13.51 8.90 -13.68
N TYR A 175 14.77 9.15 -13.33
CA TYR A 175 15.87 8.33 -13.80
C TYR A 175 15.78 6.92 -13.21
N ASN A 176 16.10 5.94 -14.04
CA ASN A 176 16.01 4.54 -13.69
C ASN A 176 17.26 4.10 -12.93
N TYR A 177 17.14 3.80 -11.64
CA TYR A 177 18.30 3.41 -10.84
C TYR A 177 18.89 2.04 -11.25
N VAL A 178 18.12 1.18 -11.93
CA VAL A 178 18.61 -0.11 -12.48
C VAL A 178 19.14 -0.03 -13.92
N TYR A 179 19.33 1.19 -14.45
CA TYR A 179 19.77 1.36 -15.83
C TYR A 179 21.15 0.71 -16.08
N LYS A 180 21.21 -0.11 -17.14
CA LYS A 180 22.38 -0.89 -17.58
C LYS A 180 22.94 -1.86 -16.54
N MET A 181 22.17 -2.25 -15.53
CA MET A 181 22.57 -3.34 -14.65
C MET A 181 22.36 -4.70 -15.32
N GLU A 182 23.10 -5.71 -14.86
CA GLU A 182 22.90 -7.11 -15.22
C GLU A 182 22.23 -7.86 -14.06
N VAL A 183 20.89 -7.84 -14.02
CA VAL A 183 20.10 -8.46 -12.94
C VAL A 183 19.12 -9.48 -13.53
N PRO A 184 19.36 -10.80 -13.37
CA PRO A 184 18.52 -11.84 -13.99
C PRO A 184 17.05 -11.83 -13.58
N SER A 185 16.74 -11.30 -12.39
CA SER A 185 15.36 -11.24 -11.87
C SER A 185 14.53 -10.10 -12.45
N ILE A 186 15.13 -9.16 -13.19
CA ILE A 186 14.45 -7.98 -13.74
C ILE A 186 14.36 -8.10 -15.26
N HIS A 187 13.18 -7.80 -15.82
CA HIS A 187 13.00 -7.86 -17.26
C HIS A 187 13.96 -6.90 -18.02
N PRO A 188 14.62 -7.34 -19.12
CA PRO A 188 15.60 -6.54 -19.85
C PRO A 188 15.09 -5.17 -20.33
N SER A 189 13.80 -5.05 -20.65
CA SER A 189 13.20 -3.76 -21.09
C SER A 189 13.21 -2.68 -20.00
N ILE A 190 13.38 -3.07 -18.74
CA ILE A 190 13.53 -2.16 -17.61
C ILE A 190 14.99 -1.72 -17.52
N LEU A 191 15.92 -2.68 -17.55
CA LEU A 191 17.36 -2.44 -17.48
C LEU A 191 17.88 -1.57 -18.63
N SER A 192 17.25 -1.63 -19.81
CA SER A 192 17.69 -0.89 -21.01
C SER A 192 17.19 0.56 -21.09
N SER A 193 16.27 0.99 -20.22
CA SER A 193 15.67 2.34 -20.28
C SER A 193 16.31 3.28 -19.27
N GLU A 194 16.80 4.44 -19.71
CA GLU A 194 17.43 5.44 -18.82
C GLU A 194 16.43 6.08 -17.85
N LYS A 195 15.16 6.20 -18.24
CA LYS A 195 14.08 6.80 -17.44
C LYS A 195 12.87 5.88 -17.37
N ARG A 196 12.11 5.97 -16.29
CA ARG A 196 10.83 5.29 -16.09
C ARG A 196 9.75 6.28 -15.72
N ALA A 197 8.53 6.01 -16.20
CA ALA A 197 7.36 6.82 -15.90
C ALA A 197 6.43 6.02 -14.99
N PHE A 198 5.97 6.67 -13.92
CA PHE A 198 5.10 6.07 -12.92
C PHE A 198 3.70 6.67 -13.01
N VAL A 199 2.71 5.84 -12.73
CA VAL A 199 1.28 6.21 -12.70
C VAL A 199 0.63 5.68 -11.43
N ASP A 200 -0.58 6.17 -11.17
CA ASP A 200 -1.45 5.71 -10.09
C ASP A 200 -1.64 4.18 -10.11
N ALA A 201 -1.40 3.53 -8.97
CA ALA A 201 -1.59 2.09 -8.82
C ALA A 201 -3.05 1.65 -8.97
N GLY A 202 -4.02 2.54 -8.69
CA GLY A 202 -5.45 2.30 -8.90
C GLY A 202 -5.84 2.09 -10.37
N LEU A 203 -4.92 2.33 -11.31
CA LEU A 203 -5.09 1.94 -12.72
C LEU A 203 -4.82 0.44 -12.97
N LEU A 204 -4.27 -0.29 -12.00
CA LEU A 204 -4.05 -1.74 -12.06
C LEU A 204 -4.82 -2.47 -10.95
N ASN A 205 -4.62 -2.09 -9.69
CA ASN A 205 -5.41 -2.56 -8.56
C ASN A 205 -5.50 -1.44 -7.51
N ASN A 206 -6.71 -1.10 -7.08
CA ASN A 206 -7.00 0.00 -6.16
C ASN A 206 -6.65 -0.32 -4.68
N SER A 207 -5.77 -1.28 -4.46
CA SER A 207 -5.24 -1.64 -3.14
C SER A 207 -3.76 -2.02 -3.25
N PRO A 208 -2.90 -1.56 -2.32
CA PRO A 208 -1.45 -1.72 -2.41
C PRO A 208 -0.94 -3.08 -1.91
N TYR A 209 -1.69 -4.17 -2.17
CA TYR A 209 -1.38 -5.49 -1.64
C TYR A 209 0.03 -5.97 -1.99
N PHE A 210 0.48 -5.81 -3.23
CA PHE A 210 1.78 -6.34 -3.69
C PHE A 210 2.98 -5.68 -3.01
N SER A 211 2.86 -4.39 -2.69
CA SER A 211 3.87 -3.66 -1.91
C SER A 211 3.85 -4.05 -0.44
N VAL A 212 2.97 -4.93 0.01
CA VAL A 212 2.89 -5.37 1.40
C VAL A 212 3.07 -6.87 1.54
N LEU A 213 2.68 -7.64 0.53
CA LEU A 213 2.87 -9.09 0.45
C LEU A 213 4.34 -9.51 0.23
N ARG A 214 5.29 -8.58 0.33
CA ARG A 214 6.72 -8.89 0.36
C ARG A 214 6.99 -9.89 1.50
N GLN A 215 7.53 -11.05 1.15
CA GLN A 215 7.62 -12.20 2.05
C GLN A 215 8.43 -11.91 3.32
N GLU A 216 9.44 -11.06 3.23
CA GLU A 216 10.31 -10.69 4.35
C GLU A 216 9.59 -9.86 5.42
N ARG A 217 8.43 -9.30 5.09
CA ARG A 217 7.55 -8.69 6.09
C ARG A 217 6.86 -9.75 6.93
N ASP A 218 6.65 -10.97 6.42
CA ASP A 218 6.10 -12.12 7.15
C ASP A 218 4.82 -11.72 7.93
N ILE A 219 3.80 -11.33 7.17
CA ILE A 219 2.56 -10.74 7.67
C ILE A 219 1.55 -11.83 8.01
N ASP A 220 1.04 -11.78 9.24
CA ASP A 220 0.00 -12.73 9.70
C ASP A 220 -1.42 -12.26 9.36
N LEU A 221 -1.67 -10.94 9.39
CA LEU A 221 -2.98 -10.34 9.26
C LEU A 221 -2.93 -9.02 8.46
N ILE A 222 -3.76 -8.94 7.43
CA ILE A 222 -4.01 -7.72 6.66
C ILE A 222 -5.42 -7.22 6.99
N ILE A 223 -5.55 -5.94 7.38
CA ILE A 223 -6.84 -5.27 7.52
C ILE A 223 -7.03 -4.36 6.29
N SER A 224 -7.78 -4.85 5.31
CA SER A 224 -8.14 -4.16 4.09
C SER A 224 -9.38 -3.31 4.30
N LEU A 225 -9.21 -1.99 4.17
CA LEU A 225 -10.30 -1.04 4.08
C LEU A 225 -10.48 -0.70 2.60
N ASP A 226 -11.61 -1.08 2.03
CA ASP A 226 -11.87 -0.88 0.60
C ASP A 226 -12.74 0.35 0.38
N PHE A 227 -12.24 1.24 -0.47
CA PHE A 227 -12.89 2.50 -0.86
C PHE A 227 -13.15 2.53 -2.37
N SER A 228 -13.22 1.37 -3.01
CA SER A 228 -13.32 1.25 -4.45
C SER A 228 -14.72 1.69 -4.92
N GLU A 229 -14.75 2.35 -6.07
CA GLU A 229 -15.99 2.58 -6.79
C GLU A 229 -16.35 1.30 -7.57
N GLY A 230 -17.60 0.85 -7.46
CA GLY A 230 -18.08 -0.37 -8.11
C GLY A 230 -18.10 -1.57 -7.17
N ASP A 231 -17.57 -2.70 -7.62
CA ASP A 231 -17.56 -3.94 -6.84
C ASP A 231 -16.57 -3.84 -5.67
N PRO A 232 -17.04 -3.88 -4.40
CA PRO A 232 -16.17 -3.76 -3.23
C PRO A 232 -15.17 -4.91 -3.08
N PHE A 233 -15.38 -6.05 -3.76
CA PHE A 233 -14.49 -7.20 -3.68
C PHE A 233 -13.47 -7.29 -4.82
N GLN A 234 -13.58 -6.45 -5.85
CA GLN A 234 -12.73 -6.52 -7.04
C GLN A 234 -11.23 -6.50 -6.66
N THR A 235 -10.84 -5.60 -5.74
CA THR A 235 -9.44 -5.42 -5.32
C THR A 235 -8.84 -6.68 -4.70
N VAL A 236 -9.57 -7.32 -3.78
CA VAL A 236 -9.10 -8.52 -3.07
C VAL A 236 -9.16 -9.77 -3.95
N VAL A 237 -10.17 -9.89 -4.82
CA VAL A 237 -10.30 -11.00 -5.77
C VAL A 237 -9.20 -10.95 -6.84
N ASP A 238 -8.96 -9.78 -7.44
CA ASP A 238 -7.88 -9.60 -8.43
C ASP A 238 -6.51 -9.83 -7.81
N THR A 239 -6.32 -9.42 -6.56
CA THR A 239 -5.10 -9.72 -5.81
C THR A 239 -4.92 -11.22 -5.66
N ALA A 240 -5.95 -11.95 -5.21
CA ALA A 240 -5.87 -13.41 -5.05
C ALA A 240 -5.55 -14.13 -6.37
N LYS A 241 -6.16 -13.70 -7.48
CA LYS A 241 -5.88 -14.24 -8.82
C LYS A 241 -4.43 -13.99 -9.22
N THR A 242 -3.98 -12.75 -9.14
CA THR A 242 -2.60 -12.37 -9.53
C THR A 242 -1.57 -13.06 -8.63
N CYS A 243 -1.84 -13.17 -7.32
CA CYS A 243 -0.98 -13.89 -6.39
C CYS A 243 -0.87 -15.37 -6.75
N THR A 244 -1.97 -15.99 -7.21
CA THR A 244 -1.95 -17.38 -7.72
C THR A 244 -1.06 -17.51 -8.96
N GLU A 245 -1.18 -16.57 -9.91
CA GLU A 245 -0.37 -16.54 -11.14
C GLU A 245 1.12 -16.31 -10.88
N LEU A 246 1.45 -15.50 -9.87
CA LEU A 246 2.83 -15.15 -9.49
C LEU A 246 3.41 -16.04 -8.39
N HIS A 247 2.68 -17.07 -7.95
CA HIS A 247 3.07 -17.94 -6.83
C HIS A 247 3.38 -17.18 -5.52
N ILE A 248 2.66 -16.08 -5.27
CA ILE A 248 2.72 -15.31 -4.03
C ILE A 248 1.70 -15.90 -3.06
N PRO A 249 2.08 -16.21 -1.81
CA PRO A 249 1.14 -16.73 -0.83
C PRO A 249 0.04 -15.71 -0.47
N PHE A 250 -1.22 -16.07 -0.74
CA PHE A 250 -2.40 -15.25 -0.43
C PHE A 250 -3.60 -16.15 -0.14
N PRO A 251 -4.55 -15.76 0.74
CA PRO A 251 -5.73 -16.59 1.03
C PRO A 251 -6.65 -16.72 -0.18
N HIS A 252 -7.42 -17.80 -0.21
CA HIS A 252 -8.48 -17.98 -1.20
C HIS A 252 -9.68 -17.09 -0.84
N CYS A 253 -10.10 -16.22 -1.76
CA CYS A 253 -11.16 -15.26 -1.53
C CYS A 253 -12.49 -15.75 -2.14
N VAL A 254 -13.34 -16.36 -1.31
CA VAL A 254 -14.73 -16.68 -1.69
C VAL A 254 -15.61 -15.52 -1.28
N VAL A 255 -16.21 -14.86 -2.27
CA VAL A 255 -17.12 -13.73 -2.06
C VAL A 255 -18.57 -14.16 -2.21
N PRO A 256 -19.53 -13.51 -1.52
CA PRO A 256 -20.95 -13.80 -1.72
C PRO A 256 -21.35 -13.64 -3.19
N THR A 257 -22.02 -14.63 -3.76
CA THR A 257 -22.53 -14.59 -5.14
C THR A 257 -24.03 -14.32 -5.14
N GLY A 258 -24.46 -13.17 -5.66
CA GLY A 258 -25.87 -12.82 -5.83
C GLY A 258 -26.06 -11.42 -6.40
N GLU A 259 -26.92 -11.26 -7.40
CA GLU A 259 -27.36 -9.93 -7.85
C GLU A 259 -28.21 -9.29 -6.73
N ASN A 260 -27.85 -8.08 -6.30
CA ASN A 260 -28.56 -7.26 -5.30
C ASN A 260 -28.39 -7.58 -3.80
N THR A 261 -27.33 -8.28 -3.39
CA THR A 261 -27.00 -8.34 -1.94
C THR A 261 -26.04 -7.22 -1.57
N GLU A 262 -26.50 -6.27 -0.75
CA GLU A 262 -25.62 -5.29 -0.11
C GLU A 262 -24.51 -6.02 0.67
N PRO A 263 -23.24 -5.58 0.57
CA PRO A 263 -22.17 -6.22 1.31
C PRO A 263 -22.36 -6.01 2.82
N ASN A 264 -22.04 -7.02 3.62
CA ASN A 264 -21.75 -6.88 5.05
C ASN A 264 -20.54 -5.97 5.32
N ASP A 265 -20.37 -5.60 6.57
CA ASP A 265 -19.31 -4.70 7.04
C ASP A 265 -17.99 -5.41 7.41
N PHE A 266 -17.97 -6.75 7.38
CA PHE A 266 -16.83 -7.52 7.85
C PHE A 266 -16.72 -8.89 7.16
N TYR A 267 -15.59 -9.11 6.48
CA TYR A 267 -15.27 -10.38 5.82
C TYR A 267 -13.92 -10.89 6.28
N VAL A 268 -13.82 -12.19 6.52
CA VAL A 268 -12.56 -12.86 6.88
C VAL A 268 -12.21 -13.87 5.80
N PHE A 269 -11.14 -13.60 5.07
CA PHE A 269 -10.51 -14.58 4.17
C PHE A 269 -9.38 -15.27 4.95
N ALA A 270 -9.70 -16.46 5.47
CA ALA A 270 -8.82 -17.18 6.38
C ALA A 270 -7.50 -17.57 5.69
N GLY A 271 -6.38 -17.21 6.34
CA GLY A 271 -5.05 -17.63 5.93
C GLY A 271 -4.70 -19.04 6.37
N SER A 272 -3.59 -19.56 5.86
CA SER A 272 -3.07 -20.90 6.14
C SER A 272 -1.83 -20.84 7.04
N THR A 273 -0.79 -21.63 6.77
CA THR A 273 0.53 -21.48 7.42
C THR A 273 1.41 -20.49 6.68
N ASP A 274 1.30 -20.48 5.35
CA ASP A 274 2.21 -19.71 4.50
C ASP A 274 1.53 -18.44 3.96
N THR A 275 0.24 -18.22 4.26
CA THR A 275 -0.54 -17.10 3.76
C THR A 275 -1.13 -16.25 4.89
N PRO A 276 -1.19 -14.91 4.74
CA PRO A 276 -1.86 -14.06 5.71
C PRO A 276 -3.36 -14.35 5.78
N THR A 277 -3.98 -14.01 6.91
CA THR A 277 -5.43 -13.80 6.96
C THR A 277 -5.75 -12.38 6.48
N VAL A 278 -6.80 -12.21 5.68
CA VAL A 278 -7.24 -10.89 5.22
C VAL A 278 -8.62 -10.61 5.82
N ILE A 279 -8.70 -9.58 6.66
CA ILE A 279 -9.97 -8.97 7.05
C ILE A 279 -10.26 -7.88 6.03
N HIS A 280 -11.40 -7.96 5.37
CA HIS A 280 -11.82 -7.01 4.35
C HIS A 280 -13.11 -6.31 4.75
N ILE A 281 -13.09 -4.98 4.69
CA ILE A 281 -14.14 -4.09 5.18
C ILE A 281 -14.50 -3.11 4.06
N PRO A 282 -15.63 -3.33 3.36
CA PRO A 282 -16.15 -2.38 2.39
C PRO A 282 -16.59 -1.07 3.05
N LEU A 283 -16.27 0.07 2.43
CA LEU A 283 -16.63 1.40 2.93
C LEU A 283 -18.15 1.53 3.16
N PHE A 284 -18.96 1.27 2.14
CA PHE A 284 -20.42 1.27 2.25
C PHE A 284 -20.93 -0.16 2.31
N ASN A 285 -21.75 -0.44 3.32
CA ASN A 285 -22.25 -1.78 3.62
C ASN A 285 -23.64 -1.70 4.27
N CYS A 286 -24.31 -2.84 4.39
CA CYS A 286 -25.68 -2.92 4.91
C CYS A 286 -25.81 -2.54 6.38
N ILE A 287 -24.70 -2.49 7.15
CA ILE A 287 -24.71 -2.12 8.56
C ILE A 287 -24.62 -0.59 8.72
N ASN A 288 -23.69 0.05 8.01
CA ASN A 288 -23.52 1.48 8.08
C ASN A 288 -24.47 2.26 7.15
N CYS A 289 -24.99 1.63 6.10
CA CYS A 289 -25.89 2.21 5.10
C CYS A 289 -27.11 1.30 4.83
N PRO A 290 -27.94 1.00 5.84
CA PRO A 290 -28.98 -0.03 5.73
C PRO A 290 -29.99 0.27 4.63
N GLY A 291 -30.00 -0.56 3.57
CA GLY A 291 -30.88 -0.41 2.42
C GLY A 291 -30.58 0.82 1.54
N GLU A 292 -29.44 1.47 1.75
CA GLU A 292 -29.05 2.70 1.05
C GLU A 292 -27.65 2.61 0.41
N VAL A 293 -27.01 1.44 0.35
CA VAL A 293 -25.61 1.33 -0.14
C VAL A 293 -25.43 1.99 -1.52
N GLU A 294 -26.34 1.71 -2.46
CA GLU A 294 -26.29 2.30 -3.82
C GLU A 294 -26.44 3.83 -3.82
N LYS A 295 -27.28 4.37 -2.92
CA LYS A 295 -27.46 5.82 -2.76
C LYS A 295 -26.15 6.46 -2.28
N TRP A 296 -25.46 5.85 -1.32
CA TRP A 296 -24.19 6.36 -0.82
C TRP A 296 -23.09 6.32 -1.90
N HIS A 297 -23.01 5.25 -2.70
CA HIS A 297 -22.10 5.21 -3.86
C HIS A 297 -22.37 6.34 -4.87
N LYS A 298 -23.64 6.68 -5.13
CA LYS A 298 -24.00 7.79 -6.05
C LYS A 298 -23.66 9.16 -5.48
N ILE A 299 -23.66 9.32 -4.16
CA ILE A 299 -23.26 10.58 -3.51
C ILE A 299 -21.74 10.70 -3.50
N TYR A 300 -21.02 9.61 -3.20
CA TYR A 300 -19.57 9.61 -3.05
C TYR A 300 -18.88 8.92 -4.24
N THR A 301 -18.90 9.60 -5.39
CA THR A 301 -18.21 9.14 -6.59
C THR A 301 -16.73 9.55 -6.61
N THR A 302 -15.91 8.84 -7.38
CA THR A 302 -14.47 9.16 -7.50
C THR A 302 -14.26 10.55 -8.13
N PHE A 303 -15.07 10.89 -9.12
CA PHE A 303 -14.96 12.13 -9.89
C PHE A 303 -16.09 13.10 -9.52
N GLN A 304 -15.83 13.97 -8.55
CA GLN A 304 -16.79 14.99 -8.13
C GLN A 304 -16.11 16.27 -7.62
N MET A 305 -16.94 17.29 -7.36
CA MET A 305 -16.51 18.57 -6.81
C MET A 305 -16.11 18.44 -5.33
N GLU A 306 -15.62 19.54 -4.76
CA GLU A 306 -15.25 19.63 -3.35
C GLU A 306 -16.37 19.19 -2.40
N TYR A 307 -15.97 18.48 -1.35
CA TYR A 307 -16.90 18.03 -0.33
C TYR A 307 -17.26 19.20 0.57
N THR A 308 -18.55 19.34 0.85
CA THR A 308 -18.99 20.19 1.94
C THR A 308 -18.54 19.61 3.29
N GLU A 309 -18.45 20.43 4.33
CA GLU A 309 -18.12 19.98 5.69
C GLU A 309 -19.05 18.83 6.17
N SER A 310 -20.34 18.89 5.79
CA SER A 310 -21.30 17.82 6.08
C SER A 310 -20.93 16.52 5.38
N MET A 311 -20.54 16.57 4.10
CA MET A 311 -20.13 15.37 3.34
C MET A 311 -18.86 14.76 3.91
N ILE A 312 -17.89 15.58 4.33
CA ILE A 312 -16.68 15.11 5.00
C ILE A 312 -17.06 14.41 6.30
N SER A 313 -17.89 15.04 7.12
CA SER A 313 -18.34 14.48 8.40
C SER A 313 -19.09 13.17 8.21
N ASP A 314 -20.00 13.11 7.25
CA ASP A 314 -20.78 11.91 6.93
C ASP A 314 -19.87 10.76 6.51
N LEU A 315 -18.93 11.00 5.59
CA LEU A 315 -18.01 9.96 5.11
C LEU A 315 -17.07 9.47 6.22
N LEU A 316 -16.51 10.39 7.02
CA LEU A 316 -15.69 10.05 8.18
C LEU A 316 -16.47 9.22 9.20
N ASN A 317 -17.74 9.55 9.44
CA ASN A 317 -18.61 8.79 10.32
C ASN A 317 -18.89 7.38 9.78
N LYS A 318 -19.12 7.21 8.47
CA LYS A 318 -19.29 5.87 7.85
C LYS A 318 -18.03 5.02 7.98
N ALA A 319 -16.87 5.58 7.62
CA ALA A 319 -15.59 4.89 7.72
C ALA A 319 -15.24 4.55 9.19
N GLY A 320 -15.43 5.50 10.11
CA GLY A 320 -15.19 5.29 11.54
C GLY A 320 -16.12 4.23 12.14
N SER A 321 -17.40 4.22 11.72
CA SER A 321 -18.39 3.23 12.17
C SER A 321 -18.00 1.80 11.79
N ASN A 322 -17.39 1.60 10.62
CA ASN A 322 -16.93 0.26 10.22
C ASN A 322 -15.90 -0.33 11.20
N ILE A 323 -15.03 0.52 11.77
CA ILE A 323 -14.05 0.10 12.77
C ILE A 323 -14.69 -0.08 14.15
N SER A 324 -15.51 0.88 14.59
CA SER A 324 -16.11 0.83 15.92
C SER A 324 -17.11 -0.32 16.06
N ASN A 325 -17.95 -0.55 15.05
CA ASN A 325 -18.94 -1.64 15.03
C ASN A 325 -18.25 -3.02 15.03
N ASN A 326 -17.11 -3.14 14.34
CA ASN A 326 -16.38 -4.41 14.22
C ASN A 326 -15.25 -4.57 15.22
N LYS A 327 -15.10 -3.69 16.20
CA LYS A 327 -14.03 -3.78 17.20
C LYS A 327 -13.94 -5.16 17.85
N GLU A 328 -15.07 -5.74 18.27
CA GLU A 328 -15.07 -7.06 18.91
C GLU A 328 -14.70 -8.18 17.94
N ASN A 329 -15.16 -8.11 16.69
CA ASN A 329 -14.83 -9.08 15.65
C ASN A 329 -13.34 -9.00 15.31
N LEU A 330 -12.78 -7.80 15.13
CA LEU A 330 -11.34 -7.56 14.94
C LEU A 330 -10.53 -8.20 16.07
N LEU A 331 -10.89 -7.94 17.33
CA LEU A 331 -10.18 -8.50 18.48
C LEU A 331 -10.31 -10.03 18.56
N ARG A 332 -11.45 -10.60 18.15
CA ARG A 332 -11.65 -12.04 18.09
C ARG A 332 -10.74 -12.69 17.05
N GLU A 333 -10.67 -12.12 15.84
CA GLU A 333 -9.83 -12.66 14.77
C GLU A 333 -8.34 -12.52 15.11
N ILE A 334 -7.92 -11.38 15.67
CA ILE A 334 -6.57 -11.18 16.19
C ILE A 334 -6.22 -12.27 17.21
N LYS A 335 -7.09 -12.52 18.21
CA LYS A 335 -6.88 -13.59 19.20
C LYS A 335 -6.73 -14.96 18.52
N TYR A 336 -7.63 -15.29 17.62
CA TYR A 336 -7.64 -16.56 16.90
C TYR A 336 -6.34 -16.80 16.13
N ILE A 337 -5.85 -15.79 15.41
CA ILE A 337 -4.59 -15.86 14.66
C ILE A 337 -3.40 -16.07 15.59
N MET A 338 -3.36 -15.36 16.73
CA MET A 338 -2.30 -15.54 17.73
C MET A 338 -2.28 -16.96 18.30
N GLU A 339 -3.44 -17.50 18.67
CA GLU A 339 -3.57 -18.86 19.20
C GLU A 339 -3.17 -19.91 18.17
N LYS A 340 -3.56 -19.72 16.91
CA LYS A 340 -3.17 -20.59 15.80
C LYS A 340 -1.66 -20.58 15.56
N LYS A 341 -1.02 -19.42 15.63
CA LYS A 341 0.45 -19.32 15.60
C LYS A 341 1.03 -20.06 16.81
N LYS A 342 0.39 -19.94 17.99
CA LYS A 342 0.82 -20.57 19.25
C LYS A 342 0.94 -22.08 19.19
N ALA A 343 -0.08 -22.71 18.65
CA ALA A 343 -0.13 -24.15 18.49
C ALA A 343 0.90 -24.71 17.49
N LYS A 344 1.56 -23.86 16.68
CA LYS A 344 2.52 -24.32 15.67
C LYS A 344 3.98 -24.30 16.13
N LEU A 345 4.33 -23.46 17.10
CA LEU A 345 5.71 -23.31 17.60
C LEU A 345 5.98 -24.12 18.88
N GLY A 346 4.95 -24.69 19.50
CA GLY A 346 5.06 -25.65 20.60
C GLY A 346 4.74 -27.05 20.13
#